data_AF-A0A832J1F8-F1
#
_entry.id   AF-A0A832J1F8-F1
#
_cell.length_a   1.000
_cell.length_b   1.000
_cell.length_c   1.000
_cell.angle_alpha   90.00
_cell.angle_beta   90.00
_cell.angle_gamma   90.00
#
_symmetry.space_group_name_H-M   'P 1'
#
loop_
_entity.id
_entity.type
_entity.pdbx_description
1 polymer ?
#
loop_
_entity_poly.entity_id
_entity_poly.type
_entity_poly.pdbx_seq_one_letter_code
_entity_poly.pdbx_strand_id
1 'polypeptide(L)'
;MSTTEETPKLYAAREPVFPRKVKGKFRTLKWWLMIVTLGIYYITPWIRWDRGPNLPDQAVLIDLAGRRFYFFMIEIWPYEFYFIAGLLIMAGLGLFLFTSAAGR
;
A
#
# COMPACT_ATOMS: atom_id res chain seq x y z
N MET A 1 -62.98 32.38 13.70
CA MET A 1 -62.18 31.25 13.21
C MET A 1 -61.11 31.82 12.29
N SER A 2 -59.84 31.81 12.70
CA SER A 2 -58.73 32.27 11.87
C SER A 2 -58.24 31.11 10.99
N THR A 3 -58.38 31.24 9.68
CA THR A 3 -57.85 30.28 8.71
C THR A 3 -56.35 30.51 8.58
N THR A 4 -55.55 29.53 8.98
CA THR A 4 -54.09 29.56 8.81
C THR A 4 -53.79 29.23 7.34
N GLU A 5 -53.32 30.21 6.57
CA GLU A 5 -52.89 29.97 5.19
C GLU A 5 -51.57 29.18 5.18
N GLU A 6 -51.58 27.96 4.65
CA GLU A 6 -50.38 27.15 4.47
C GLU A 6 -49.52 27.74 3.34
N THR A 7 -48.39 28.34 3.70
CA THR A 7 -47.43 28.88 2.75
C THR A 7 -46.77 27.73 1.97
N PRO A 8 -46.68 27.81 0.62
CA PRO A 8 -46.17 26.72 -0.18
C PRO A 8 -44.68 26.47 0.10
N LYS A 9 -44.33 25.22 0.45
CA LYS A 9 -42.95 24.81 0.72
C LYS A 9 -42.16 24.76 -0.59
N LEU A 10 -41.24 25.71 -0.76
CA LEU A 10 -40.39 25.88 -1.95
C LEU A 10 -39.12 24.99 -1.97
N TYR A 11 -38.85 24.25 -0.89
CA TYR A 11 -37.66 23.41 -0.76
C TYR A 11 -38.04 21.96 -0.42
N ALA A 12 -37.49 21.01 -1.18
CA ALA A 12 -37.55 19.59 -0.85
C ALA A 12 -36.62 19.29 0.33
N ALA A 13 -37.12 18.54 1.32
CA ALA A 13 -36.30 18.08 2.43
C ALA A 13 -35.17 17.16 1.92
N ARG A 14 -33.94 17.43 2.32
CA ARG A 14 -32.77 16.64 1.91
C ARG A 14 -32.86 15.24 2.53
N GLU A 15 -32.76 14.20 1.72
CA GLU A 15 -32.67 12.83 2.24
C GLU A 15 -31.39 12.68 3.10
N PRO A 16 -31.53 12.23 4.37
CA PRO A 16 -30.38 12.01 5.22
C PRO A 16 -29.56 10.82 4.70
N VAL A 17 -28.29 11.08 4.35
CA VAL A 17 -27.34 10.03 3.95
C VAL A 17 -26.83 9.34 5.21
N PHE A 18 -27.25 8.09 5.43
CA PHE A 18 -26.77 7.28 6.54
C PHE A 18 -25.54 6.45 6.13
N PRO A 19 -24.51 6.33 6.99
CA PRO A 19 -23.33 5.51 6.71
C PRO A 19 -23.70 4.02 6.67
N ARG A 20 -23.53 3.39 5.50
CA ARG A 20 -23.77 1.95 5.31
C ARG A 20 -22.51 1.15 5.64
N LYS A 21 -22.62 0.19 6.56
CA LYS A 21 -21.52 -0.76 6.84
C LYS A 21 -21.32 -1.69 5.65
N VAL A 22 -20.14 -1.62 5.03
CA VAL A 22 -19.75 -2.52 3.92
C VAL A 22 -19.12 -3.78 4.51
N LYS A 23 -19.70 -4.95 4.22
CA LYS A 23 -19.16 -6.28 4.58
C LYS A 23 -18.87 -7.05 3.29
N GLY A 24 -17.81 -7.85 3.27
CA GLY A 24 -17.50 -8.70 2.11
C GLY A 24 -16.08 -9.23 2.08
N LYS A 25 -15.85 -10.28 1.29
CA LYS A 25 -14.56 -10.98 1.17
C LYS A 25 -13.42 -10.04 0.74
N PHE A 26 -13.66 -9.18 -0.26
CA PHE A 26 -12.66 -8.22 -0.74
C PHE A 26 -12.25 -7.18 0.32
N ARG A 27 -13.18 -6.78 1.21
CA ARG A 27 -12.83 -5.88 2.31
C ARG A 27 -11.89 -6.57 3.28
N THR A 28 -12.20 -7.79 3.69
CA THR A 28 -11.33 -8.58 4.58
C THR A 28 -9.96 -8.81 3.94
N LEU A 29 -9.90 -9.15 2.65
CA LEU A 29 -8.65 -9.29 1.91
C LEU A 29 -7.83 -8.00 1.89
N LYS A 30 -8.46 -6.83 1.64
CA LYS A 30 -7.79 -5.53 1.67
C LYS A 30 -7.15 -5.27 3.03
N TRP A 31 -7.87 -5.54 4.12
CA TRP A 31 -7.36 -5.34 5.48
C TRP A 31 -6.19 -6.27 5.78
N TRP A 32 -6.28 -7.55 5.39
CA TRP A 32 -5.15 -8.48 5.51
C TRP A 32 -3.94 -8.00 4.72
N LEU A 33 -4.10 -7.64 3.45
CA LEU A 33 -3.02 -7.14 2.62
C LEU A 33 -2.38 -5.89 3.24
N MET A 34 -3.20 -4.96 3.73
CA MET A 34 -2.73 -3.74 4.38
C MET A 34 -1.95 -4.03 5.67
N ILE A 35 -2.44 -4.93 6.52
CA ILE A 35 -1.73 -5.32 7.75
C ILE A 35 -0.40 -5.98 7.40
N VAL A 36 -0.36 -6.86 6.40
CA VAL A 36 0.87 -7.53 5.98
C VAL A 36 1.86 -6.53 5.40
N THR A 37 1.46 -5.66 4.46
CA THR A 37 2.38 -4.70 3.83
C THR A 37 2.89 -3.65 4.82
N LEU A 38 2.03 -3.17 5.72
CA LEU A 38 2.48 -2.29 6.81
C LEU A 38 3.38 -3.01 7.80
N GLY A 39 3.05 -4.26 8.13
CA GLY A 39 3.89 -5.12 8.96
C GLY A 39 5.29 -5.26 8.37
N ILE A 40 5.40 -5.57 7.09
CA ILE A 40 6.69 -5.61 6.38
C ILE A 40 7.37 -4.23 6.43
N TYR A 41 6.68 -3.17 6.04
CA TYR A 41 7.26 -1.82 6.00
C TYR A 41 7.85 -1.38 7.35
N TYR A 42 7.08 -1.57 8.43
CA TYR A 42 7.52 -1.15 9.74
C TYR A 42 8.53 -2.14 10.33
N ILE A 43 8.29 -3.45 10.29
CA ILE A 43 9.15 -4.41 10.99
C ILE A 43 10.54 -4.54 10.35
N THR A 44 10.64 -4.46 9.02
CA THR A 44 11.88 -4.69 8.26
C THR A 44 13.13 -3.96 8.80
N PRO A 45 13.12 -2.63 9.08
CA PRO A 45 14.30 -1.93 9.60
C PRO A 45 14.82 -2.44 10.94
N TRP A 46 14.00 -3.13 11.74
CA TRP A 46 14.42 -3.69 13.04
C TRP A 46 14.89 -5.14 12.95
N ILE A 47 14.79 -5.77 11.78
CA ILE A 47 15.29 -7.14 11.57
C ILE A 47 16.82 -7.07 11.50
N ARG A 48 17.47 -7.69 12.49
CA ARG A 48 18.92 -7.90 12.47
C ARG A 48 19.28 -9.15 11.66
N TRP A 49 20.39 -9.09 10.95
CA TRP A 49 20.84 -10.05 9.97
C TRP A 49 22.36 -9.99 9.87
N ASP A 50 23.02 -11.03 10.38
CA ASP A 50 24.49 -11.12 10.39
C ASP A 50 25.02 -11.52 9.00
N ARG A 51 25.94 -10.72 8.47
CA ARG A 51 26.64 -10.97 7.18
C ARG A 51 28.14 -11.14 7.35
N GLY A 52 28.64 -11.14 8.59
CA GLY A 52 30.05 -11.21 8.92
C GLY A 52 30.61 -9.92 9.52
N PRO A 53 31.89 -9.97 9.93
CA PRO A 53 32.52 -8.89 10.66
C PRO A 53 32.67 -7.61 9.82
N ASN A 54 32.44 -6.46 10.44
CA ASN A 54 32.53 -5.10 9.86
C ASN A 54 31.45 -4.75 8.82
N LEU A 55 30.44 -5.60 8.62
CA LEU A 55 29.28 -5.28 7.80
C LEU A 55 28.11 -4.81 8.67
N PRO A 56 27.25 -3.91 8.17
CA PRO A 56 26.01 -3.56 8.86
C PRO A 56 25.15 -4.81 9.09
N ASP A 57 24.46 -4.86 10.22
CA ASP A 57 23.63 -5.99 10.64
C ASP A 57 22.14 -5.79 10.32
N GLN A 58 21.74 -4.74 9.61
CA GLN A 58 20.32 -4.51 9.28
C GLN A 58 19.88 -5.32 8.05
N ALA A 59 18.82 -6.12 8.15
CA ALA A 59 18.41 -7.05 7.08
C ALA A 59 18.25 -6.39 5.71
N VAL A 60 17.53 -5.27 5.64
CA VAL A 60 17.39 -4.48 4.42
C VAL A 60 17.95 -3.09 4.67
N LEU A 61 18.99 -2.71 3.94
CA LEU A 61 19.72 -1.45 4.12
C LEU A 61 20.21 -0.89 2.80
N ILE A 62 19.95 0.39 2.55
CA ILE A 62 20.63 1.17 1.51
C ILE A 62 21.84 1.81 2.19
N ASP A 63 23.04 1.30 1.94
CA ASP A 63 24.28 1.88 2.44
C ASP A 63 24.84 2.86 1.41
N LEU A 64 24.65 4.16 1.68
CA LEU A 64 25.15 5.23 0.82
C LEU A 64 26.67 5.39 0.94
N ALA A 65 27.26 5.09 2.10
CA ALA A 65 28.69 5.25 2.34
C ALA A 65 29.49 4.16 1.61
N GLY A 66 29.07 2.90 1.76
CA GLY A 66 29.63 1.76 1.03
C GLY A 66 29.18 1.65 -0.43
N ARG A 67 28.19 2.47 -0.84
CA ARG A 67 27.49 2.36 -2.15
C ARG A 67 27.00 0.96 -2.42
N ARG A 68 26.33 0.35 -1.44
CA ARG A 68 25.83 -1.02 -1.51
C ARG A 68 24.38 -1.06 -1.08
N PHE A 69 23.60 -1.92 -1.71
CA PHE A 69 22.27 -2.24 -1.26
C PHE A 69 22.24 -3.65 -0.69
N TYR A 70 21.77 -3.77 0.54
CA TYR A 70 21.66 -5.03 1.27
C TYR A 70 20.20 -5.45 1.32
N PHE A 71 19.93 -6.68 0.91
CA PHE A 71 18.64 -7.35 1.05
C PHE A 71 18.88 -8.77 1.58
N PHE A 72 18.87 -8.90 2.91
CA PHE A 72 19.30 -10.11 3.63
C PHE A 72 20.73 -10.50 3.26
N MET A 73 20.95 -11.68 2.66
CA MET A 73 22.27 -12.12 2.16
C MET A 73 22.58 -11.63 0.74
N ILE A 74 21.63 -10.98 0.08
CA ILE A 74 21.81 -10.46 -1.26
C ILE A 74 22.45 -9.07 -1.17
N GLU A 75 23.62 -8.94 -1.77
CA GLU A 75 24.33 -7.66 -1.90
C GLU A 75 24.24 -7.21 -3.35
N ILE A 76 23.68 -6.02 -3.58
CA ILE A 76 23.54 -5.45 -4.91
C ILE A 76 24.50 -4.26 -5.02
N TRP A 77 25.40 -4.35 -5.98
CA TRP A 77 26.34 -3.29 -6.30
C TRP A 77 25.68 -2.23 -7.19
N PRO A 78 26.23 -1.01 -7.26
CA PRO A 78 25.61 0.07 -8.02
C PRO A 78 25.42 -0.26 -9.50
N TYR A 79 26.35 -1.01 -10.11
CA TYR A 79 26.25 -1.42 -11.50
C TYR A 79 25.21 -2.52 -11.72
N GLU A 80 24.82 -3.28 -10.69
CA GLU A 80 23.84 -4.38 -10.76
C GLU A 80 22.40 -3.91 -10.51
N PHE A 81 22.22 -2.62 -10.22
CA PHE A 81 20.91 -2.04 -9.88
C PHE A 81 19.86 -2.21 -11.00
N TYR A 82 20.29 -2.44 -12.25
CA TYR A 82 19.39 -2.71 -13.36
C TYR A 82 18.52 -3.96 -13.14
N PHE A 83 18.95 -4.95 -12.33
CA PHE A 83 18.12 -6.11 -11.99
C PHE A 83 16.87 -5.70 -11.22
N ILE A 84 17.01 -4.78 -10.26
CA ILE A 84 15.87 -4.25 -9.49
C ILE A 84 14.97 -3.43 -10.39
N ALA A 85 15.54 -2.55 -11.22
CA ALA A 85 14.77 -1.74 -12.16
C ALA A 85 13.95 -2.63 -13.12
N GLY A 86 14.55 -3.68 -13.68
CA GLY A 86 13.84 -4.66 -14.51
C GLY A 86 12.70 -5.36 -13.77
N LEU A 87 12.93 -5.78 -12.52
CA LEU A 87 11.90 -6.38 -11.68
C LEU A 87 10.73 -5.41 -11.43
N LEU A 88 11.02 -4.14 -11.15
CA LEU A 88 9.99 -3.11 -10.95
C LEU A 88 9.19 -2.84 -12.21
N ILE A 89 9.83 -2.81 -13.39
CA ILE A 89 9.15 -2.68 -14.69
C ILE A 89 8.20 -3.86 -14.89
N MET A 90 8.68 -5.09 -14.70
CA MET A 90 7.86 -6.29 -14.85
C MET A 90 6.70 -6.34 -13.86
N ALA A 91 6.91 -5.90 -12.61
CA ALA A 91 5.85 -5.78 -11.61
C ALA A 91 4.80 -4.75 -12.02
N GLY A 92 5.23 -3.59 -12.54
CA GLY A 92 4.34 -2.55 -13.05
C GLY A 92 3.49 -3.02 -14.23
N LEU A 93 4.12 -3.69 -15.20
CA LEU A 93 3.41 -4.30 -16.34
C LEU A 93 2.44 -5.40 -15.88
N GLY A 94 2.86 -6.27 -14.97
CA GLY A 94 2.02 -7.32 -14.40
C GLY A 94 0.80 -6.76 -13.68
N LEU A 95 0.99 -5.72 -12.86
CA LEU A 95 -0.12 -5.04 -12.18
C LEU A 95 -1.08 -4.39 -13.19
N PHE A 96 -0.56 -3.68 -14.20
CA PHE A 96 -1.36 -3.06 -15.25
C PHE A 96 -2.23 -4.08 -15.99
N LEU A 97 -1.63 -5.21 -16.40
CA LEU A 97 -2.34 -6.30 -17.07
C LEU A 97 -3.41 -6.91 -16.17
N PHE A 98 -3.09 -7.15 -14.90
CA PHE A 98 -4.06 -7.68 -13.94
C PHE A 98 -5.25 -6.74 -13.74
N THR A 99 -4.99 -5.44 -13.53
CA THR A 99 -6.06 -4.44 -13.34
C THR A 99 -6.91 -4.25 -14.60
N SER A 100 -6.30 -4.34 -15.79
CA SER A 100 -7.01 -4.21 -17.06
C SER A 100 -7.86 -5.46 -17.35
N ALA A 101 -7.37 -6.65 -17.00
CA ALA A 101 -8.07 -7.91 -17.23
C ALA A 101 -9.17 -8.18 -16.20
N ALA A 102 -8.98 -7.77 -14.94
CA ALA A 102 -9.92 -7.97 -13.83
C ALA A 102 -10.88 -6.78 -13.60
N GLY A 103 -10.66 -5.65 -14.29
CA GLY A 103 -11.52 -4.46 -14.23
C GLY A 103 -12.71 -4.47 -15.19
N ARG A 104 -12.89 -5.56 -15.95
CA ARG A 104 -14.08 -5.89 -16.76
C ARG A 104 -14.92 -6.94 -16.04
#